data_AF-A0A1W0A427-F1
#
_entry.id   AF-A0A1W0A427-F1
#
_cell.length_a   1.000
_cell.length_b   1.000
_cell.length_c   1.000
_cell.angle_alpha   90.00
_cell.angle_beta   90.00
_cell.angle_gamma   90.00
#
_symmetry.space_group_name_H-M   'P 1'
#
loop_
_entity.id
_entity.type
_entity.pdbx_description
1 polymer ?
#
loop_
_entity_poly.entity_id
_entity_poly.type
_entity_poly.pdbx_seq_one_letter_code
_entity_poly.pdbx_strand_id
1 'polypeptide(L)'
;MVSIESALAGIKGATTCLVLGTAIASARSRQIKLPSALFTALAAGCGLFRTLEPTSKRTAACLASIALFRLLNDTHKHIVLSYALVELILKLYEQCPQSKILEHATSIGITSRFMYIYLFRWEWVLPSQLKIIDKQSCLSREILAATRAELRSGTGSRCNAFHPDKSCAVFLRDEGLNHIRNGAKIFFPIHLAAALFAWKNRRLDISKQGLDYMRSIFCLLGNFLFPYTCSCLIPIQNHRIAVSIATLTPYFAQLIELPKRRFTI
;
A
#
# COMPACT_ATOMS: atom_id res chain seq x y z
N MET A 1 31.12 -28.04 -2.66
CA MET A 1 31.99 -27.05 -3.34
C MET A 1 31.14 -26.27 -4.33
N VAL A 2 31.38 -24.96 -4.46
CA VAL A 2 30.71 -24.11 -5.47
C VAL A 2 31.34 -24.41 -6.83
N SER A 3 30.53 -24.66 -7.85
CA SER A 3 30.99 -24.93 -9.22
C SER A 3 31.42 -23.62 -9.90
N ILE A 4 32.39 -23.69 -10.82
CA ILE A 4 32.76 -22.56 -11.68
C ILE A 4 31.53 -22.07 -12.47
N GLU A 5 30.68 -22.98 -12.92
CA GLU A 5 29.44 -22.65 -13.64
C GLU A 5 28.45 -21.88 -12.76
N SER A 6 28.35 -22.24 -11.48
CA SER A 6 27.46 -21.54 -10.55
C SER A 6 27.99 -20.15 -10.19
N ALA A 7 29.31 -20.00 -10.04
CA ALA A 7 29.94 -18.70 -9.88
C ALA A 7 29.72 -17.80 -11.10
N LEU A 8 29.85 -18.34 -12.33
CA LEU A 8 29.57 -17.61 -13.56
C LEU A 8 28.09 -17.21 -13.67
N ALA A 9 27.17 -18.09 -13.28
CA ALA A 9 25.73 -17.77 -13.23
C ALA A 9 25.42 -16.65 -12.23
N GLY A 10 26.11 -16.63 -11.08
CA GLY A 10 26.05 -15.56 -10.09
C GLY A 10 26.55 -14.23 -10.63
N ILE A 11 27.75 -14.21 -11.25
CA ILE A 11 28.34 -13.02 -11.87
C ILE A 11 27.41 -12.48 -12.97
N LYS A 12 26.88 -13.35 -13.83
CA LYS A 12 25.94 -12.96 -14.89
C LYS A 12 24.68 -12.34 -14.30
N GLY A 13 24.11 -12.94 -13.24
CA GLY A 13 22.93 -12.41 -12.55
C GLY A 13 23.16 -11.03 -11.94
N ALA A 14 24.26 -10.86 -11.21
CA ALA A 14 24.63 -9.59 -10.60
C ALA A 14 24.89 -8.50 -11.66
N THR A 15 25.67 -8.82 -12.68
CA THR A 15 26.01 -7.89 -13.77
C THR A 15 24.75 -7.45 -14.53
N THR A 16 23.83 -8.37 -14.82
CA THR A 16 22.56 -8.05 -15.48
C THR A 16 21.75 -7.04 -14.67
N CYS A 17 21.66 -7.21 -13.35
CA CYS A 17 20.94 -6.29 -12.47
C CYS A 17 21.61 -4.90 -12.42
N LEU A 18 22.94 -4.84 -12.38
CA LEU A 18 23.69 -3.57 -12.38
C LEU A 18 23.56 -2.83 -13.72
N VAL A 19 23.68 -3.54 -14.85
CA VAL A 19 23.52 -2.95 -16.19
C VAL A 19 22.10 -2.40 -16.35
N LEU A 20 21.08 -3.17 -15.97
CA LEU A 20 19.70 -2.73 -16.03
C LEU A 20 19.44 -1.51 -15.13
N GLY A 21 19.94 -1.53 -13.90
CA GLY A 21 19.82 -0.41 -12.97
C GLY A 21 20.48 0.87 -13.50
N THR A 22 21.66 0.73 -14.12
CA THR A 22 22.40 1.84 -14.75
C THR A 22 21.64 2.39 -15.95
N ALA A 23 21.11 1.52 -16.81
CA ALA A 23 20.33 1.91 -17.98
C ALA A 23 19.06 2.69 -17.57
N ILE A 24 18.30 2.20 -16.58
CA ILE A 24 17.10 2.87 -16.08
C ILE A 24 17.44 4.21 -15.44
N ALA A 25 18.46 4.26 -14.58
CA ALA A 25 18.88 5.49 -13.92
C ALA A 25 19.36 6.54 -14.94
N SER A 26 20.08 6.09 -15.96
CA SER A 26 20.63 6.96 -16.99
C SER A 26 19.55 7.49 -17.95
N ALA A 27 18.62 6.62 -18.37
CA ALA A 27 17.48 7.01 -19.21
C ALA A 27 16.60 8.07 -18.51
N ARG A 28 16.35 7.91 -17.21
CA ARG A 28 15.54 8.86 -16.43
C ARG A 28 16.22 10.21 -16.23
N SER A 29 17.54 10.22 -16.10
CA SER A 29 18.31 11.45 -15.85
C SER A 29 18.88 12.09 -17.12
N ARG A 30 18.76 11.41 -18.27
CA ARG A 30 19.41 11.78 -19.55
C ARG A 30 20.93 11.94 -19.43
N GLN A 31 21.54 11.34 -18.41
CA GLN A 31 22.97 11.39 -18.12
C GLN A 31 23.41 10.04 -17.56
N ILE A 32 24.67 9.65 -17.74
CA ILE A 32 25.17 8.39 -17.17
C ILE A 32 25.11 8.47 -15.65
N LYS A 33 24.31 7.61 -15.03
CA LYS A 33 24.12 7.60 -13.59
C LYS A 33 24.25 6.20 -13.03
N LEU A 34 24.97 6.10 -11.92
CA LEU A 34 25.13 4.86 -11.16
C LEU A 34 23.77 4.30 -10.73
N PRO A 35 23.66 2.96 -10.65
CA PRO A 35 22.44 2.31 -10.18
C PRO A 35 22.15 2.71 -8.73
N SER A 36 20.86 2.80 -8.38
CA SER A 36 20.46 3.07 -7.00
C SER A 36 20.95 1.97 -6.05
N ALA A 37 21.10 2.31 -4.76
CA ALA A 37 21.47 1.34 -3.71
C ALA A 37 20.58 0.08 -3.71
N LEU A 38 19.29 0.21 -4.06
CA LEU A 38 18.37 -0.91 -4.20
C LEU A 38 18.80 -1.89 -5.30
N PHE A 39 19.19 -1.37 -6.48
CA PHE A 39 19.67 -2.18 -7.59
C PHE A 39 21.00 -2.86 -7.29
N THR A 40 21.90 -2.17 -6.57
CA THR A 40 23.17 -2.75 -6.12
C THR A 40 22.94 -3.88 -5.12
N ALA A 41 22.06 -3.68 -4.14
CA ALA A 41 21.70 -4.71 -3.18
C ALA A 41 21.02 -5.92 -3.86
N LEU A 42 20.12 -5.68 -4.82
CA LEU A 42 19.47 -6.71 -5.61
C LEU A 42 20.48 -7.52 -6.42
N ALA A 43 21.43 -6.84 -7.08
CA ALA A 43 22.49 -7.49 -7.85
C ALA A 43 23.33 -8.42 -6.97
N ALA A 44 23.75 -7.96 -5.79
CA ALA A 44 24.50 -8.76 -4.84
C ALA A 44 23.68 -9.95 -4.32
N GLY A 45 22.41 -9.75 -3.97
CA GLY A 45 21.51 -10.80 -3.52
C GLY A 45 21.27 -11.87 -4.59
N CYS A 46 20.93 -11.47 -5.82
CA CYS A 46 20.73 -12.37 -6.96
C CYS A 46 22.01 -13.12 -7.33
N GLY A 47 23.16 -12.45 -7.32
CA GLY A 47 24.45 -13.06 -7.58
C GLY A 47 24.79 -14.12 -6.54
N LEU A 48 24.67 -13.78 -5.26
CA LEU A 48 24.93 -14.71 -4.15
C LEU A 48 23.96 -15.91 -4.16
N PHE A 49 22.67 -15.66 -4.44
CA PHE A 49 21.68 -16.73 -4.56
C PHE A 49 22.07 -17.70 -5.67
N ARG A 50 22.31 -17.23 -6.90
CA ARG A 50 22.63 -18.11 -8.04
C ARG A 50 23.95 -18.87 -7.89
N THR A 51 24.93 -18.28 -7.22
CA THR A 51 26.19 -18.96 -6.92
C THR A 51 26.00 -20.16 -5.99
N LEU A 52 25.11 -20.02 -5.00
CA LEU A 52 24.93 -20.98 -3.92
C LEU A 52 23.74 -21.93 -4.12
N GLU A 53 22.75 -21.57 -4.94
CA GLU A 53 21.53 -22.34 -5.19
C GLU A 53 21.81 -23.82 -5.53
N PRO A 54 22.80 -24.17 -6.37
CA PRO A 54 23.08 -25.56 -6.72
C PRO A 54 23.57 -26.41 -5.54
N THR A 55 24.09 -25.77 -4.48
CA THR A 55 24.57 -26.47 -3.28
C THR A 55 23.45 -26.67 -2.25
N SER A 56 22.66 -25.63 -2.01
CA SER A 56 21.50 -25.67 -1.12
C SER A 56 20.63 -24.45 -1.37
N LYS A 57 19.42 -24.68 -1.89
CA LYS A 57 18.43 -23.63 -2.12
C LYS A 57 18.12 -22.84 -0.85
N ARG A 58 18.02 -23.52 0.29
CA ARG A 58 17.66 -22.91 1.59
C ARG A 58 18.79 -22.03 2.11
N THR A 59 20.03 -22.50 2.04
CA THR A 59 21.21 -21.74 2.49
C THR A 59 21.47 -20.56 1.56
N ALA A 60 21.33 -20.76 0.24
CA ALA A 60 21.43 -19.71 -0.75
C ALA A 60 20.41 -18.60 -0.51
N ALA A 61 19.14 -18.95 -0.31
CA ALA A 61 18.08 -17.99 0.01
C ALA A 61 18.39 -17.21 1.30
N CYS A 62 18.84 -17.90 2.35
CA CYS A 62 19.19 -17.28 3.64
C CYS A 62 20.33 -16.27 3.48
N LEU A 63 21.46 -16.70 2.91
CA LEU A 63 22.64 -15.85 2.75
C LEU A 63 22.39 -14.69 1.77
N ALA A 64 21.68 -14.94 0.67
CA ALA A 64 21.26 -13.90 -0.26
C ALA A 64 20.34 -12.87 0.41
N SER A 65 19.41 -13.32 1.25
CA SER A 65 18.52 -12.42 2.00
C SER A 65 19.28 -11.57 3.02
N ILE A 66 20.25 -12.16 3.74
CA ILE A 66 21.12 -11.43 4.68
C ILE A 66 21.95 -10.39 3.92
N ALA A 67 22.59 -10.78 2.83
CA ALA A 67 23.42 -9.88 2.02
C ALA A 67 22.60 -8.73 1.43
N LEU A 68 21.44 -9.05 0.83
CA LEU A 68 20.47 -8.07 0.34
C LEU A 68 20.11 -7.09 1.47
N PHE A 69 19.64 -7.61 2.61
CA PHE A 69 19.15 -6.79 3.72
C PHE A 69 20.23 -5.90 4.33
N ARG A 70 21.48 -6.38 4.42
CA ARG A 70 22.63 -5.60 4.90
C ARG A 70 23.00 -4.46 3.96
N LEU A 71 22.84 -4.64 2.65
CA LEU A 71 23.18 -3.65 1.64
C LEU A 71 22.08 -2.60 1.39
N LEU A 72 20.85 -2.88 1.83
CA LEU A 72 19.77 -1.90 1.79
C LEU A 72 20.02 -0.76 2.78
N ASN A 73 19.63 0.46 2.39
CA ASN A 73 19.48 1.55 3.35
C ASN A 73 18.28 1.31 4.27
N ASP A 74 18.18 2.03 5.38
CA ASP A 74 17.14 1.77 6.38
C ASP A 74 15.73 1.93 5.82
N THR A 75 15.51 2.94 4.98
CA THR A 75 14.25 3.12 4.24
C THR A 75 13.85 1.87 3.46
N HIS A 76 14.75 1.30 2.65
CA HIS A 76 14.46 0.11 1.86
C HIS A 76 14.31 -1.14 2.73
N LYS A 77 15.08 -1.29 3.82
CA LYS A 77 14.91 -2.39 4.77
C LYS A 77 13.49 -2.43 5.34
N HIS A 78 12.97 -1.25 5.71
CA HIS A 78 11.63 -1.17 6.25
C HIS A 78 10.55 -1.46 5.20
N ILE A 79 10.74 -1.08 3.94
CA ILE A 79 9.84 -1.47 2.84
C ILE A 79 9.83 -3.00 2.72
N VAL A 80 11.00 -3.63 2.58
CA VAL A 80 11.12 -5.09 2.43
C VAL A 80 10.52 -5.84 3.61
N LEU A 81 10.79 -5.41 4.85
CA LEU A 81 10.19 -6.01 6.04
C LEU A 81 8.66 -5.84 6.07
N SER A 82 8.15 -4.69 5.64
CA SER A 82 6.71 -4.45 5.62
C SER A 82 6.00 -5.35 4.63
N TYR A 83 6.56 -5.51 3.42
CA TYR A 83 6.05 -6.46 2.45
C TYR A 83 6.16 -7.91 2.94
N ALA A 84 7.30 -8.30 3.52
CA ALA A 84 7.49 -9.65 4.06
C ALA A 84 6.50 -9.97 5.21
N LEU A 85 6.17 -8.99 6.05
CA LEU A 85 5.15 -9.15 7.09
C LEU A 85 3.75 -9.34 6.51
N VAL A 86 3.38 -8.56 5.48
CA VAL A 86 2.09 -8.72 4.79
C VAL A 86 1.99 -10.11 4.15
N GLU A 87 3.03 -10.54 3.43
CA GLU A 87 3.12 -11.88 2.84
C GLU A 87 3.01 -12.99 3.89
N LEU A 88 3.67 -12.83 5.05
CA LEU A 88 3.56 -13.78 6.15
C LEU A 88 2.14 -13.85 6.71
N ILE A 89 1.48 -12.69 6.92
CA ILE A 89 0.10 -12.63 7.39
C ILE A 89 -0.85 -13.33 6.40
N LEU A 90 -0.67 -13.11 5.09
CA LEU A 90 -1.49 -13.76 4.05
C LEU A 90 -1.26 -15.28 4.03
N LYS A 91 -0.02 -15.75 4.10
CA LYS A 91 0.27 -17.19 4.17
C LYS A 91 -0.30 -17.86 5.42
N LEU A 92 -0.28 -17.16 6.56
CA LEU A 92 -0.91 -17.64 7.79
C LEU A 92 -2.43 -17.70 7.64
N TYR A 93 -3.03 -16.70 7.01
CA TYR A 93 -4.46 -16.67 6.70
C TYR A 93 -4.89 -17.86 5.83
N GLU A 94 -4.13 -18.20 4.78
CA GLU A 94 -4.39 -19.35 3.91
C GLU A 94 -4.36 -20.70 4.64
N GLN A 95 -3.58 -20.81 5.72
CA GLN A 95 -3.45 -22.05 6.52
C GLN A 95 -4.52 -22.20 7.59
N CYS A 96 -5.26 -21.14 7.90
CA CYS A 96 -6.29 -21.15 8.92
C CYS A 96 -7.68 -21.47 8.33
N PRO A 97 -8.62 -22.00 9.14
CA PRO A 97 -10.01 -22.13 8.72
C PRO A 97 -10.58 -20.76 8.35
N GLN A 98 -11.18 -20.66 7.16
CA GLN A 98 -11.79 -19.41 6.71
C GLN A 98 -12.90 -19.00 7.67
N SER A 99 -12.71 -17.87 8.34
CA SER A 99 -13.72 -17.26 9.19
C SER A 99 -13.74 -15.76 8.97
N LYS A 100 -14.93 -15.15 9.12
CA LYS A 100 -15.09 -13.70 8.99
C LYS A 100 -14.22 -12.94 10.00
N ILE A 101 -14.12 -13.45 11.23
CA ILE A 101 -13.32 -12.83 12.29
C ILE A 101 -11.85 -12.79 11.88
N LEU A 102 -11.34 -13.90 11.33
CA LEU A 102 -9.95 -13.97 10.87
C LEU A 102 -9.71 -13.05 9.66
N GLU A 103 -10.61 -13.03 8.69
CA GLU A 103 -10.53 -12.13 7.51
C GLU A 103 -10.46 -10.65 7.94
N HIS A 104 -11.33 -10.27 8.87
CA HIS A 104 -11.36 -8.94 9.47
C HIS A 104 -10.07 -8.61 10.24
N ALA A 105 -9.58 -9.53 11.08
CA ALA A 105 -8.35 -9.33 11.84
C ALA A 105 -7.12 -9.20 10.93
N THR A 106 -7.02 -10.05 9.90
CA THR A 106 -5.96 -9.99 8.87
C THR A 106 -6.00 -8.66 8.13
N SER A 107 -7.19 -8.20 7.71
CA SER A 107 -7.37 -6.94 7.00
C SER A 107 -6.96 -5.70 7.84
N ILE A 108 -7.31 -5.71 9.14
CA ILE A 108 -6.84 -4.70 10.10
C ILE A 108 -5.31 -4.74 10.21
N GLY A 109 -4.72 -5.93 10.36
CA GLY A 109 -3.28 -6.11 10.44
C GLY A 109 -2.53 -5.53 9.24
N ILE A 110 -2.95 -5.90 8.03
CA ILE A 110 -2.34 -5.42 6.77
C ILE A 110 -2.51 -3.90 6.63
N THR A 111 -3.73 -3.39 6.85
CA THR A 111 -4.00 -1.95 6.68
C THR A 111 -3.34 -1.11 7.74
N SER A 112 -3.20 -1.61 8.98
CA SER A 112 -2.46 -0.91 10.03
C SER A 112 -1.04 -0.60 9.60
N ARG A 113 -0.38 -1.57 8.96
CA ARG A 113 0.99 -1.42 8.48
C ARG A 113 1.04 -0.42 7.32
N PHE A 114 0.10 -0.52 6.40
CA PHE A 114 0.00 0.40 5.27
C PHE A 114 -0.25 1.84 5.72
N MET A 115 -1.23 2.08 6.59
CA MET A 115 -1.56 3.40 7.13
C MET A 115 -0.40 4.00 7.91
N TYR A 116 0.31 3.18 8.71
CA TYR A 116 1.51 3.62 9.40
C TYR A 116 2.56 4.14 8.41
N ILE A 117 2.85 3.39 7.35
CA ILE A 117 3.83 3.80 6.34
C ILE A 117 3.34 5.06 5.61
N TYR A 118 2.07 5.08 5.18
CA TYR A 118 1.49 6.20 4.44
C TYR A 118 1.45 7.52 5.23
N LEU A 119 1.19 7.46 6.54
CA LEU A 119 1.06 8.65 7.39
C LEU A 119 2.37 9.05 8.04
N PHE A 120 3.17 8.09 8.53
CA PHE A 120 4.38 8.39 9.31
C PHE A 120 5.66 8.24 8.54
N ARG A 121 5.70 7.48 7.44
CA ARG A 121 6.93 7.16 6.69
C ARG A 121 6.69 7.20 5.18
N TRP A 122 5.97 8.23 4.71
CA TRP A 122 5.55 8.31 3.30
C TRP A 122 6.73 8.36 2.32
N GLU A 123 7.94 8.78 2.76
CA GLU A 123 9.17 8.69 1.98
C GLU A 123 9.58 7.25 1.63
N TRP A 124 8.99 6.25 2.29
CA TRP A 124 9.17 4.83 1.96
C TRP A 124 8.22 4.36 0.87
N VAL A 125 7.18 5.13 0.56
CA VAL A 125 6.23 4.78 -0.51
C VAL A 125 6.77 5.28 -1.83
N LEU A 126 6.70 4.44 -2.87
CA LEU A 126 7.08 4.87 -4.23
C LEU A 126 6.27 6.11 -4.62
N PRO A 127 6.88 7.15 -5.22
CA PRO A 127 6.16 8.39 -5.56
C PRO A 127 4.90 8.16 -6.43
N SER A 128 4.92 7.14 -7.29
CA SER A 128 3.76 6.73 -8.09
C SER A 128 2.62 6.16 -7.23
N GLN A 129 2.93 5.29 -6.28
CA GLN A 129 1.96 4.72 -5.34
C GLN A 129 1.40 5.81 -4.43
N LEU A 130 2.26 6.66 -3.88
CA LEU A 130 1.86 7.78 -3.03
C LEU A 130 0.90 8.72 -3.78
N LYS A 131 1.20 9.05 -5.04
CA LYS A 131 0.32 9.88 -5.88
C LYS A 131 -1.06 9.26 -6.09
N ILE A 132 -1.18 7.94 -6.19
CA ILE A 132 -2.46 7.24 -6.34
C ILE A 132 -3.27 7.37 -5.05
N ILE A 133 -2.65 7.10 -3.90
CA ILE A 133 -3.32 7.12 -2.59
C ILE A 133 -3.71 8.57 -2.21
N ASP A 134 -2.79 9.52 -2.42
CA ASP A 134 -3.04 10.95 -2.20
C ASP A 134 -4.25 11.42 -3.02
N LYS A 135 -4.33 10.99 -4.29
CA LYS A 135 -5.48 11.33 -5.15
C LYS A 135 -6.80 10.73 -4.65
N GLN A 136 -6.77 9.55 -4.05
CA GLN A 136 -7.97 8.92 -3.48
C GLN A 136 -8.46 9.65 -2.23
N SER A 137 -7.56 10.30 -1.49
CA SER A 137 -7.89 11.10 -0.29
C SER A 137 -8.70 12.37 -0.58
N CYS A 138 -8.80 12.80 -1.84
CA CYS A 138 -9.46 14.05 -2.25
C CYS A 138 -8.89 15.34 -1.63
N LEU A 139 -7.84 15.25 -0.79
CA LEU A 139 -7.15 16.39 -0.21
C LEU A 139 -6.06 16.93 -1.15
N SER A 140 -5.74 18.22 -1.00
CA SER A 140 -4.63 18.83 -1.72
C SER A 140 -3.29 18.27 -1.23
N ARG A 141 -2.25 18.37 -2.07
CA ARG A 141 -0.91 17.87 -1.70
C ARG A 141 -0.32 18.66 -0.53
N GLU A 142 -0.63 19.95 -0.47
CA GLU A 142 -0.17 20.85 0.59
C GLU A 142 -0.77 20.45 1.93
N ILE A 143 -2.08 20.21 1.98
CA ILE A 143 -2.79 19.74 3.19
C ILE A 143 -2.25 18.37 3.64
N LEU A 144 -2.06 17.44 2.70
CA LEU A 144 -1.50 16.13 3.02
C LEU A 144 -0.07 16.22 3.56
N ALA A 145 0.78 17.05 2.96
CA ALA A 145 2.15 17.27 3.41
C ALA A 145 2.19 17.92 4.80
N ALA A 146 1.37 18.95 5.03
CA ALA A 146 1.27 19.62 6.33
C ALA A 146 0.77 18.66 7.42
N THR A 147 -0.31 17.92 7.14
CA THR A 147 -0.87 16.93 8.07
C THR A 147 0.15 15.87 8.46
N ARG A 148 0.90 15.36 7.48
CA ARG A 148 1.95 14.38 7.66
C ARG A 148 3.12 14.91 8.50
N ALA A 149 3.51 16.16 8.29
CA ALA A 149 4.53 16.83 9.10
C ALA A 149 4.06 16.99 10.56
N GLU A 150 2.81 17.42 10.76
CA GLU A 150 2.19 17.59 12.08
C GLU A 150 2.02 16.25 12.83
N LEU A 151 1.65 15.19 12.13
CA LEU A 151 1.58 13.85 12.71
C LEU A 151 2.96 13.35 13.18
N ARG A 152 4.05 13.76 12.53
CA ARG A 152 5.41 13.41 12.94
C ARG A 152 5.95 14.24 14.09
N SER A 153 5.73 15.55 14.06
CA SER A 153 6.18 16.44 15.12
C SER A 153 5.45 16.13 16.43
N GLY A 154 4.18 15.74 16.34
CA GLY A 154 3.32 15.53 17.51
C GLY A 154 3.03 16.82 18.28
N THR A 155 3.45 17.97 17.75
CA THR A 155 3.32 19.30 18.35
C THR A 155 2.48 20.15 17.41
N GLY A 156 1.23 20.42 17.78
CA GLY A 156 0.32 21.27 16.99
C GLY A 156 -1.13 20.82 17.04
N SER A 157 -1.88 21.08 15.96
CA SER A 157 -3.30 20.76 15.84
C SER A 157 -3.58 20.10 14.49
N ARG A 158 -4.05 18.85 14.52
CA ARG A 158 -4.42 18.12 13.29
C ARG A 158 -5.53 18.82 12.51
N CYS A 159 -6.46 19.45 13.22
CA CYS A 159 -7.53 20.23 12.60
C CYS A 159 -6.95 21.42 11.81
N ASN A 160 -5.98 22.14 12.38
CA ASN A 160 -5.34 23.26 11.70
C ASN A 160 -4.55 22.79 10.46
N ALA A 161 -4.04 21.55 10.47
CA ALA A 161 -3.33 20.96 9.35
C ALA A 161 -4.27 20.46 8.24
N PHE A 162 -5.37 19.78 8.61
CA PHE A 162 -6.33 19.22 7.67
C PHE A 162 -7.23 20.29 7.04
N HIS A 163 -7.61 21.29 7.83
CA HIS A 163 -8.61 22.27 7.44
C HIS A 163 -8.39 23.62 8.16
N PRO A 164 -7.30 24.34 7.86
CA PRO A 164 -6.91 25.57 8.57
C PRO A 164 -8.01 26.64 8.60
N ASP A 165 -8.77 26.75 7.52
CA ASP A 165 -9.78 27.80 7.35
C ASP A 165 -11.23 27.29 7.43
N LYS A 166 -11.44 26.09 8.00
CA LYS A 166 -12.79 25.50 8.13
C LYS A 166 -13.01 24.88 9.50
N SER A 167 -14.26 24.86 9.94
CA SER A 167 -14.68 24.01 11.06
C SER A 167 -14.66 22.53 10.64
N CYS A 168 -14.47 21.63 11.60
CA CYS A 168 -14.47 20.18 11.35
C CYS A 168 -15.76 19.72 10.63
N ALA A 169 -16.91 20.29 10.99
CA ALA A 169 -18.20 19.92 10.38
C ALA A 169 -18.28 20.34 8.90
N VAL A 170 -17.82 21.55 8.56
CA VAL A 170 -17.78 22.03 7.17
C VAL A 170 -16.79 21.21 6.36
N PHE A 171 -15.61 20.92 6.91
CA PHE A 171 -14.61 20.05 6.29
C PHE A 171 -15.16 18.65 5.99
N LEU A 172 -15.74 17.97 6.99
CA LEU A 172 -16.27 16.61 6.82
C LEU A 172 -17.41 16.57 5.79
N ARG A 173 -18.28 17.60 5.76
CA ARG A 173 -19.33 17.72 4.74
C ARG A 173 -18.73 17.86 3.34
N ASP A 174 -17.84 18.83 3.15
CA ASP A 174 -17.27 19.15 1.85
C ASP A 174 -16.45 17.96 1.30
N GLU A 175 -15.59 17.36 2.13
CA GLU A 175 -14.81 16.19 1.73
C GLU A 175 -15.69 14.95 1.53
N GLY A 176 -16.73 14.78 2.33
CA GLY A 176 -17.73 13.72 2.11
C GLY A 176 -18.36 13.82 0.72
N LEU A 177 -18.76 15.02 0.29
CA LEU A 177 -19.28 15.26 -1.06
C LEU A 177 -18.23 15.03 -2.14
N ASN A 178 -16.98 15.46 -1.92
CA ASN A 178 -15.88 15.21 -2.85
C ASN A 178 -15.64 13.71 -3.04
N HIS A 179 -15.63 12.93 -1.95
CA HIS A 179 -15.46 11.48 -1.99
C HIS A 179 -16.62 10.78 -2.68
N ILE A 180 -17.87 11.20 -2.45
CA ILE A 180 -19.02 10.66 -3.19
C ILE A 180 -18.87 10.90 -4.68
N ARG A 181 -18.51 12.14 -5.07
CA ARG A 181 -18.32 12.52 -6.47
C ARG A 181 -17.17 11.76 -7.12
N ASN A 182 -16.04 11.64 -6.44
CA ASN A 182 -14.87 10.92 -6.93
C ASN A 182 -15.13 9.41 -7.01
N GLY A 183 -15.78 8.83 -5.99
CA GLY A 183 -16.22 7.44 -5.97
C GLY A 183 -17.18 7.15 -7.12
N ALA A 184 -18.15 8.03 -7.37
CA ALA A 184 -19.07 7.90 -8.50
C ALA A 184 -18.31 7.85 -9.84
N LYS A 185 -17.33 8.76 -10.04
CA LYS A 185 -16.47 8.79 -11.25
C LYS A 185 -15.65 7.52 -11.44
N ILE A 186 -15.13 6.95 -10.34
CA ILE A 186 -14.30 5.74 -10.38
C ILE A 186 -15.15 4.50 -10.63
N PHE A 187 -16.23 4.33 -9.87
CA PHE A 187 -17.01 3.10 -9.86
C PHE A 187 -18.04 3.01 -10.99
N PHE A 188 -18.53 4.14 -11.51
CA PHE A 188 -19.50 4.12 -12.61
C PHE A 188 -19.00 3.34 -13.83
N PRO A 189 -17.81 3.63 -14.41
CA PRO A 189 -17.33 2.88 -15.57
C PRO A 189 -17.07 1.40 -15.26
N ILE A 190 -16.65 1.07 -14.03
CA ILE A 190 -16.40 -0.32 -13.60
C ILE A 190 -17.72 -1.11 -13.56
N HIS A 191 -18.75 -0.55 -12.92
CA HIS A 191 -20.08 -1.18 -12.83
C HIS A 191 -20.78 -1.21 -14.19
N LEU A 192 -20.62 -0.18 -15.02
CA LEU A 192 -21.12 -0.17 -16.39
C LEU A 192 -20.50 -1.29 -17.23
N ALA A 193 -19.17 -1.43 -17.20
CA ALA A 193 -18.48 -2.52 -17.89
C ALA A 193 -18.94 -3.89 -17.38
N ALA A 194 -18.99 -4.08 -16.06
CA ALA A 194 -19.47 -5.33 -15.45
C ALA A 194 -20.90 -5.68 -15.88
N ALA A 195 -21.79 -4.68 -15.92
CA ALA A 195 -23.16 -4.83 -16.40
C ALA A 195 -23.22 -5.20 -17.89
N LEU A 196 -22.43 -4.55 -18.75
CA LEU A 196 -22.35 -4.88 -20.18
C LEU A 196 -21.86 -6.31 -20.42
N PHE A 197 -20.84 -6.76 -19.69
CA PHE A 197 -20.35 -8.14 -19.79
C PHE A 197 -21.37 -9.17 -19.28
N ALA A 198 -22.11 -8.84 -18.21
CA ALA A 198 -23.12 -9.73 -17.65
C ALA A 198 -24.39 -9.80 -18.51
N TRP A 199 -24.78 -8.70 -19.17
CA TRP A 199 -25.95 -8.63 -20.07
C TRP A 199 -25.91 -9.72 -21.14
N LYS A 200 -24.71 -9.98 -21.69
CA LYS A 200 -24.52 -10.98 -22.75
C LYS A 200 -24.91 -12.40 -22.31
N ASN A 201 -24.81 -12.69 -21.02
CA ASN A 201 -24.96 -14.05 -20.48
C ASN A 201 -26.19 -14.22 -19.60
N ARG A 202 -26.78 -13.14 -19.04
CA ARG A 202 -27.93 -13.18 -18.12
C ARG A 202 -28.71 -11.86 -18.15
N ARG A 203 -30.00 -11.91 -17.79
CA ARG A 203 -30.81 -10.70 -17.51
C ARG A 203 -30.18 -9.90 -16.36
N LEU A 204 -30.06 -8.59 -16.56
CA LEU A 204 -29.55 -7.68 -15.53
C LEU A 204 -30.63 -7.32 -14.52
N ASP A 205 -30.29 -7.45 -13.24
CA ASP A 205 -31.04 -6.87 -12.14
C ASP A 205 -30.51 -5.45 -11.87
N ILE A 206 -31.21 -4.45 -12.42
CA ILE A 206 -30.81 -3.04 -12.34
C ILE A 206 -30.80 -2.54 -10.88
N SER A 207 -31.77 -2.98 -10.07
CA SER A 207 -31.88 -2.60 -8.66
C SER A 207 -30.66 -3.09 -7.88
N LYS A 208 -30.24 -4.33 -8.13
CA LYS A 208 -29.03 -4.89 -7.52
C LYS A 208 -27.75 -4.19 -7.98
N GLN A 209 -27.61 -3.90 -9.27
CA GLN A 209 -26.45 -3.18 -9.79
C GLN A 209 -26.35 -1.77 -9.19
N GLY A 210 -27.49 -1.07 -9.05
CA GLY A 210 -27.55 0.22 -8.38
C GLY A 210 -27.13 0.14 -6.91
N LEU A 211 -27.61 -0.87 -6.18
CA LEU A 211 -27.22 -1.09 -4.78
C LEU A 211 -25.72 -1.39 -4.64
N ASP A 212 -25.17 -2.25 -5.50
CA ASP A 212 -23.76 -2.65 -5.50
C ASP A 212 -22.84 -1.47 -5.89
N TYR A 213 -23.31 -0.59 -6.78
CA TYR A 213 -22.65 0.68 -7.10
C TYR A 213 -22.61 1.62 -5.89
N MET A 214 -23.76 1.84 -5.23
CA MET A 214 -23.82 2.68 -4.03
C MET A 214 -22.95 2.13 -2.89
N ARG A 215 -22.96 0.81 -2.65
CA ARG A 215 -22.09 0.15 -1.68
C ARG A 215 -20.61 0.41 -1.97
N SER A 216 -20.20 0.41 -3.24
CA SER A 216 -18.81 0.71 -3.63
C SER A 216 -18.43 2.15 -3.28
N ILE A 217 -19.33 3.12 -3.53
CA ILE A 217 -19.12 4.53 -3.16
C ILE A 217 -19.02 4.68 -1.65
N PHE A 218 -19.96 4.10 -0.89
CA PHE A 218 -19.97 4.19 0.57
C PHE A 218 -18.78 3.49 1.22
N CYS A 219 -18.30 2.38 0.64
CA CYS A 219 -17.07 1.72 1.07
C CYS A 219 -15.87 2.67 0.93
N LEU A 220 -15.71 3.32 -0.23
CA LEU A 220 -14.65 4.31 -0.43
C LEU A 220 -14.80 5.54 0.47
N LEU A 221 -16.02 6.05 0.63
CA LEU A 221 -16.30 7.18 1.53
C LEU A 221 -15.91 6.85 2.97
N GLY A 222 -16.36 5.69 3.47
CA GLY A 222 -16.02 5.21 4.81
C GLY A 222 -14.50 5.10 5.01
N ASN A 223 -13.76 4.71 3.96
CA ASN A 223 -12.31 4.58 4.03
C ASN A 223 -11.56 5.88 4.34
N PHE A 224 -12.15 7.04 4.10
CA PHE A 224 -11.51 8.34 4.32
C PHE A 224 -12.23 9.16 5.39
N LEU A 225 -13.57 9.17 5.38
CA LEU A 225 -14.35 9.96 6.32
C LEU A 225 -14.20 9.47 7.77
N PHE A 226 -14.06 8.16 7.98
CA PHE A 226 -13.85 7.60 9.31
C PHE A 226 -12.49 8.05 9.89
N PRO A 227 -11.33 7.87 9.20
CA PRO A 227 -10.06 8.43 9.65
C PRO A 227 -10.09 9.94 9.89
N TYR A 228 -10.76 10.72 9.03
CA TYR A 228 -10.85 12.18 9.21
C TYR A 228 -11.63 12.56 10.46
N THR A 229 -12.77 11.91 10.69
CA THR A 229 -13.60 12.14 11.88
C THR A 229 -12.82 11.79 13.15
N CYS A 230 -12.19 10.60 13.19
CA CYS A 230 -11.36 10.18 14.31
C CYS A 230 -10.17 11.13 14.53
N SER A 231 -9.60 11.68 13.45
CA SER A 231 -8.49 12.61 13.56
C SER A 231 -8.88 13.94 14.19
N CYS A 232 -10.11 14.41 13.94
CA CYS A 232 -10.61 15.66 14.52
C CYS A 232 -11.05 15.50 15.99
N LEU A 233 -11.51 14.30 16.39
CA LEU A 233 -12.02 14.05 17.74
C LEU A 233 -10.92 13.71 18.75
N ILE A 234 -9.77 13.23 18.30
CA ILE A 234 -8.71 12.74 19.18
C ILE A 234 -7.62 13.83 19.32
N PRO A 235 -7.11 14.13 20.53
CA PRO A 235 -5.98 15.05 20.71
C PRO A 235 -4.71 14.58 19.98
N ILE A 236 -3.86 15.51 19.52
CA ILE A 236 -2.64 15.18 18.77
C ILE A 236 -1.63 14.37 19.60
N GLN A 237 -1.61 14.60 20.92
CA GLN A 237 -0.76 13.88 21.88
C GLN A 237 -1.03 12.37 21.81
N ASN A 238 -2.26 11.99 21.46
CA ASN A 238 -2.73 10.63 21.31
C ASN A 238 -2.80 10.18 19.85
N HIS A 239 -1.90 10.67 18.97
CA HIS A 239 -1.89 10.31 17.55
C HIS A 239 -1.84 8.80 17.31
N ARG A 240 -1.14 8.03 18.16
CA ARG A 240 -1.10 6.56 18.08
C ARG A 240 -2.49 5.95 18.21
N ILE A 241 -3.33 6.48 19.10
CA ILE A 241 -4.72 6.02 19.27
C ILE A 241 -5.53 6.33 18.01
N ALA A 242 -5.40 7.54 17.46
CA ALA A 242 -6.12 7.89 16.24
C ALA A 242 -5.70 7.03 15.04
N VAL A 243 -4.42 6.69 14.95
CA VAL A 243 -3.90 5.80 13.90
C VAL A 243 -4.41 4.39 14.12
N SER A 244 -4.33 3.86 15.34
CA SER A 244 -4.88 2.54 15.70
C SER A 244 -6.38 2.45 15.41
N ILE A 245 -7.14 3.50 15.66
CA ILE A 245 -8.57 3.53 15.31
C ILE A 245 -8.73 3.57 13.79
N ALA A 246 -7.94 4.38 13.07
CA ALA A 246 -7.96 4.41 11.62
C ALA A 246 -7.58 3.06 10.96
N THR A 247 -6.95 2.12 11.68
CA THR A 247 -6.71 0.76 11.15
C THR A 247 -7.94 -0.12 11.15
N LEU A 248 -9.02 0.28 11.85
CA LEU A 248 -10.33 -0.36 11.81
C LEU A 248 -11.13 0.01 10.55
N THR A 249 -10.64 0.96 9.77
CA THR A 249 -11.27 1.39 8.51
C THR A 249 -11.64 0.22 7.58
N PRO A 250 -10.76 -0.77 7.31
CA PRO A 250 -11.10 -1.93 6.50
C PRO A 250 -12.17 -2.83 7.13
N TYR A 251 -12.22 -2.91 8.46
CA TYR A 251 -13.26 -3.66 9.15
C TYR A 251 -14.63 -3.10 8.78
N PHE A 252 -14.80 -1.78 8.89
CA PHE A 252 -16.03 -1.11 8.49
C PHE A 252 -16.29 -1.20 6.98
N ALA A 253 -15.25 -1.06 6.15
CA ALA A 253 -15.36 -1.22 4.71
C ALA A 253 -15.85 -2.62 4.32
N GLN A 254 -15.32 -3.66 4.97
CA GLN A 254 -15.73 -5.05 4.79
C GLN A 254 -17.15 -5.32 5.27
N LEU A 255 -17.73 -4.53 6.18
CA LEU A 255 -19.16 -4.67 6.52
C LEU A 255 -20.06 -4.27 5.34
N ILE A 256 -19.62 -3.31 4.53
CA ILE A 256 -20.36 -2.72 3.41
C ILE A 256 -20.05 -3.43 2.09
N GLU A 257 -18.81 -3.94 1.94
CA GLU A 257 -18.31 -4.55 0.71
C GLU A 257 -19.02 -5.87 0.36
N LEU A 258 -19.14 -6.15 -0.94
CA LEU A 258 -19.79 -7.36 -1.42
C LEU A 258 -18.97 -8.62 -1.10
N PRO A 259 -19.58 -9.71 -0.59
CA PRO A 259 -18.88 -10.95 -0.28
C PRO A 259 -18.04 -11.49 -1.44
N LYS A 260 -18.50 -11.33 -2.69
CA LYS A 260 -17.77 -11.78 -3.89
C LYS A 260 -16.44 -11.05 -4.11
N ARG A 261 -16.25 -9.84 -3.57
CA ARG A 261 -14.99 -9.08 -3.63
C ARG A 261 -14.09 -9.33 -2.41
N ARG A 262 -14.61 -10.01 -1.38
CA ARG A 262 -13.86 -10.34 -0.16
C ARG A 262 -12.94 -11.55 -0.34
N PHE A 263 -13.32 -12.50 -1.20
CA PHE A 263 -12.57 -13.73 -1.49
C PHE A 263 -11.36 -13.54 -2.44
N THR A 264 -10.96 -12.31 -2.72
CA THR A 264 -9.77 -12.00 -3.54
C THR A 264 -8.61 -11.43 -2.72
N ILE A 265 -8.72 -11.45 -1.39
CA ILE A 265 -7.58 -11.20 -0.47
C ILE A 265 -6.75 -12.48 -0.39
#